data_AF-A0A6A0H4K0-F1
#
_entry.id   AF-A0A6A0H4K0-F1
#
_cell.length_a   1.000
_cell.length_b   1.000
_cell.length_c   1.000
_cell.angle_alpha   90.00
_cell.angle_beta   90.00
_cell.angle_gamma   90.00
#
_symmetry.space_group_name_H-M   'P 1'
#
loop_
_entity.id
_entity.type
_entity.pdbx_description
1 polymer ?
#
loop_
_entity_poly.entity_id
_entity_poly.type
_entity_poly.pdbx_seq_one_letter_code
_entity_poly.pdbx_strand_id
1 'polypeptide(L)'
;MHSVSDPFRPQANGCAERAVQVAKRLLQTDDPLTSLLAYRNTPLDVTGCSPAQLLMGRRTRSTLPAMSSQLAPEWPDLLRVRERDASGKAKSEESFRKNTVQDRCRS
;
A
#
# COMPACT_ATOMS: atom_id res chain seq x y z
N MET A 1 11.84 17.12 9.54
CA MET A 1 11.55 16.90 10.97
C MET A 1 11.25 15.42 11.16
N HIS A 2 12.10 14.70 11.91
CA HIS A 2 11.87 13.28 12.21
C HIS A 2 11.05 13.20 13.49
N SER A 3 9.87 12.59 13.41
CA SER A 3 8.96 12.38 14.55
C SER A 3 8.84 10.89 14.82
N VAL A 4 9.34 10.45 15.97
CA VAL A 4 9.17 9.08 16.45
C VAL A 4 7.73 8.94 16.92
N SER A 5 7.00 7.98 16.36
CA SER A 5 5.63 7.68 16.77
C SER A 5 5.61 6.98 18.14
N ASP A 6 4.62 7.31 18.96
CA ASP A 6 4.36 6.64 20.23
C ASP A 6 4.14 5.12 19.99
N PRO A 7 4.74 4.22 20.79
CA PRO A 7 4.53 2.77 20.69
C PRO A 7 3.06 2.35 20.76
N PHE A 8 2.19 3.16 21.39
CA PHE A 8 0.76 2.89 21.53
C PHE A 8 -0.11 3.47 20.40
N ARG A 9 0.47 3.76 19.23
CA ARG A 9 -0.29 4.20 18.04
C ARG A 9 -0.46 3.06 17.02
N PRO A 10 -1.41 2.12 17.24
CA PRO A 10 -1.56 0.91 16.44
C PRO A 10 -1.81 1.17 14.96
N GLN A 11 -2.42 2.31 14.59
CA GLN A 11 -2.62 2.68 13.18
C GLN A 11 -1.30 3.00 12.45
N ALA A 12 -0.45 3.83 13.05
CA ALA A 12 0.82 4.22 12.44
C ALA A 12 1.77 3.02 12.37
N ASN A 13 1.83 2.25 13.46
CA ASN A 13 2.67 1.06 13.54
C ASN A 13 2.16 -0.06 12.63
N GLY A 14 0.84 -0.26 12.51
CA GLY A 14 0.25 -1.27 11.61
C GLY A 14 0.54 -1.01 10.14
N CYS A 15 0.59 0.26 9.70
CA CYS A 15 1.03 0.59 8.34
C CYS A 15 2.52 0.27 8.12
N ALA A 16 3.38 0.59 9.09
CA ALA A 16 4.81 0.28 9.02
C ALA A 16 5.07 -1.24 9.02
N GLU A 17 4.39 -1.99 9.89
CA GLU A 17 4.45 -3.45 9.97
C GLU A 17 4.02 -4.11 8.65
N ARG A 18 2.91 -3.66 8.06
CA ARG A 18 2.46 -4.11 6.74
C ARG A 18 3.52 -3.84 5.67
N ALA A 19 4.12 -2.65 5.67
CA ALA A 19 5.17 -2.31 4.71
C ALA A 19 6.40 -3.22 4.86
N VAL A 20 6.84 -3.48 6.10
CA VAL A 20 7.93 -4.42 6.41
C VAL A 20 7.57 -5.84 5.98
N GLN A 21 6.32 -6.27 6.20
CA GLN A 21 5.87 -7.59 5.78
C GLN A 21 5.91 -7.74 4.26
N VAL A 22 5.47 -6.73 3.51
CA VAL A 22 5.57 -6.72 2.03
C VAL A 22 7.03 -6.76 1.60
N ALA A 23 7.89 -5.93 2.19
CA ALA A 23 9.32 -5.91 1.87
C ALA A 23 9.99 -7.27 2.14
N LYS A 24 9.70 -7.91 3.29
CA LYS A 24 10.20 -9.24 3.61
C LYS A 24 9.76 -10.28 2.58
N ARG A 25 8.48 -10.28 2.19
CA ARG A 25 7.97 -11.20 1.16
C ARG A 25 8.68 -11.02 -0.19
N LEU A 26 8.94 -9.77 -0.59
CA LEU A 26 9.65 -9.47 -1.83
C LEU A 26 11.12 -9.91 -1.79
N LEU A 27 11.78 -9.82 -0.63
CA LEU A 27 13.17 -10.21 -0.48
C LEU A 27 13.36 -11.74 -0.34
N GLN A 28 12.30 -12.47 0.02
CA GLN A 28 12.33 -13.93 0.15
C GLN A 28 12.16 -14.67 -1.19
N THR A 29 11.91 -13.95 -2.29
CA THR A 29 11.81 -14.57 -3.63
C THR A 29 13.19 -14.82 -4.23
N ASP A 30 13.30 -15.80 -5.11
CA ASP A 30 14.56 -16.13 -5.81
C ASP A 30 15.13 -14.95 -6.64
N ASP A 31 14.26 -14.10 -7.19
CA ASP A 31 14.65 -12.85 -7.87
C ASP A 31 13.94 -11.63 -7.25
N PRO A 32 14.54 -11.00 -6.23
CA PRO A 32 13.96 -9.84 -5.57
C PRO A 32 13.75 -8.63 -6.50
N LEU A 33 14.58 -8.47 -7.54
CA LEU A 33 14.48 -7.31 -8.44
C LEU A 33 13.25 -7.43 -9.34
N THR A 34 13.01 -8.61 -9.90
CA THR A 34 11.80 -8.87 -10.70
C THR A 34 10.55 -8.81 -9.85
N SER A 35 10.56 -9.36 -8.63
CA SER A 35 9.44 -9.25 -7.68
C SER A 35 9.11 -7.80 -7.36
N LEU A 36 10.13 -6.96 -7.15
CA LEU A 36 9.95 -5.55 -6.85
C LEU A 36 9.44 -4.77 -8.08
N LEU A 37 9.90 -5.12 -9.29
CA LEU A 37 9.37 -4.58 -10.55
C LEU A 37 7.89 -4.94 -10.75
N ALA A 38 7.50 -6.18 -10.45
CA ALA A 38 6.11 -6.62 -10.49
C ALA A 38 5.27 -5.82 -9.48
N TYR A 39 5.72 -5.73 -8.22
CA TYR A 39 5.03 -4.98 -7.17
C TYR A 39 4.80 -3.50 -7.55
N ARG A 40 5.79 -2.84 -8.18
CA ARG A 40 5.67 -1.46 -8.67
C ARG A 40 4.57 -1.26 -9.71
N ASN A 41 4.31 -2.29 -10.52
CA ASN A 41 3.37 -2.25 -11.64
C ASN A 41 1.99 -2.84 -11.31
N THR A 42 1.87 -3.62 -10.24
CA THR A 42 0.58 -4.19 -9.80
C THR A 42 -0.27 -3.13 -9.09
N PRO A 43 -1.52 -2.91 -9.50
CA PRO A 43 -2.46 -2.05 -8.79
C PRO A 43 -2.71 -2.53 -7.35
N LEU A 44 -2.78 -1.60 -6.40
CA LEU A 44 -3.20 -1.92 -5.03
C LEU A 44 -4.73 -2.01 -4.97
N ASP A 45 -5.28 -2.97 -4.22
CA ASP A 45 -6.73 -3.19 -4.16
C ASP A 45 -7.52 -1.97 -3.64
N VAL A 46 -6.95 -1.25 -2.68
CA VAL A 46 -7.61 -0.10 -2.04
C VAL A 46 -7.72 1.08 -3.00
N THR A 47 -6.62 1.44 -3.65
CA THR A 47 -6.52 2.64 -4.51
C THR A 47 -6.65 2.33 -5.99
N GLY A 48 -6.68 1.07 -6.41
CA GLY A 48 -6.71 0.65 -7.83
C GLY A 48 -5.54 1.20 -8.67
N CYS A 49 -4.51 1.77 -8.04
CA CYS A 49 -3.36 2.38 -8.69
C CYS A 49 -2.09 1.65 -8.26
N SER A 50 -1.15 1.49 -9.18
CA SER A 50 0.12 0.86 -8.83
C SER A 50 1.04 1.82 -8.06
N PRO A 51 1.99 1.32 -7.25
CA PRO A 51 2.95 2.17 -6.54
C PRO A 51 3.72 3.12 -7.48
N ALA A 52 4.11 2.65 -8.67
CA ALA A 52 4.78 3.50 -9.67
C ALA A 52 3.87 4.63 -10.19
N GLN A 53 2.58 4.36 -10.38
CA GLN A 53 1.63 5.39 -10.82
C GLN A 53 1.41 6.45 -9.73
N LEU A 54 1.34 6.04 -8.46
CA LEU A 54 1.19 6.96 -7.34
C LEU A 54 2.43 7.84 -7.13
N LEU A 55 3.62 7.31 -7.41
CA LEU A 55 4.88 8.02 -7.20
C LEU A 55 5.31 8.86 -8.41
N MET A 56 5.12 8.36 -9.63
CA MET A 56 5.68 8.93 -10.86
C MET A 56 4.62 9.27 -11.92
N GLY A 57 3.34 9.01 -11.66
CA GLY A 57 2.26 9.22 -12.65
C GLY A 57 2.36 8.30 -13.87
N ARG A 58 3.14 7.21 -13.84
CA ARG A 58 3.28 6.27 -14.96
C ARG A 58 3.58 4.86 -14.50
N ARG A 59 3.35 3.86 -15.35
CA ARG A 59 3.84 2.49 -15.13
C ARG A 59 5.28 2.35 -15.63
N THR A 60 6.08 1.51 -14.96
CA THR A 60 7.45 1.20 -15.39
C THR A 60 7.46 0.06 -16.39
N ARG A 61 8.42 0.03 -17.33
CA ARG A 61 8.58 -1.09 -18.27
C ARG A 61 8.80 -2.39 -17.47
N SER A 62 7.95 -3.37 -17.73
CA SER A 62 8.07 -4.74 -17.20
C SER A 62 8.58 -5.69 -18.27
N THR A 63 8.87 -6.94 -17.87
CA THR A 63 9.12 -8.07 -18.76
C THR A 63 7.91 -8.43 -19.62
N LEU A 64 6.69 -8.11 -19.14
CA LEU A 64 5.48 -8.25 -19.94
C LEU A 64 5.32 -7.10 -20.93
N PRO A 65 4.87 -7.38 -22.17
CA PRO A 65 4.57 -6.34 -23.14
C PRO A 65 3.42 -5.47 -22.62
N ALA A 66 3.71 -4.19 -22.39
CA ALA A 66 2.74 -3.18 -21.99
C ALA A 66 2.43 -2.28 -23.19
N MET A 67 1.20 -1.76 -23.25
CA MET A 67 0.80 -0.79 -24.27
C MET A 67 1.59 0.51 -24.06
N SER A 68 2.02 1.15 -25.15
CA SER A 68 2.75 2.43 -25.10
C SER A 68 1.99 3.52 -24.33
N SER A 69 0.66 3.49 -24.38
CA SER A 69 -0.23 4.38 -23.62
C SER A 69 -0.09 4.22 -22.10
N GLN A 70 0.24 3.03 -21.59
CA GLN A 70 0.41 2.78 -20.15
C GLN A 70 1.77 3.28 -19.61
N LEU A 71 2.71 3.54 -20.51
CA LEU A 71 4.07 4.03 -20.21
C LEU A 71 4.16 5.55 -20.22
N ALA A 72 3.17 6.22 -20.82
CA ALA A 72 3.05 7.67 -20.80
C ALA A 72 2.73 8.16 -19.38
N PRO A 73 3.26 9.32 -18.96
CA PRO A 73 2.89 9.93 -17.70
C PRO A 73 1.46 10.46 -17.77
N GLU A 74 0.56 9.79 -17.06
CA GLU A 74 -0.81 10.19 -16.80
C GLU A 74 -1.08 10.03 -15.31
N TRP A 75 -1.20 11.15 -14.60
CA TRP A 75 -1.49 11.13 -13.18
C TRP A 75 -2.91 10.62 -12.94
N PRO A 76 -3.10 9.60 -12.08
CA PRO A 76 -4.44 9.20 -11.68
C PRO A 76 -5.11 10.33 -10.91
N ASP A 77 -6.44 10.33 -10.86
CA ASP A 77 -7.21 11.26 -10.04
C ASP A 77 -6.80 11.14 -8.55
N LEU A 78 -5.93 12.04 -8.12
CA LEU A 78 -5.31 12.02 -6.79
C LEU A 78 -6.33 12.26 -5.68
N LEU A 79 -7.42 12.99 -5.96
CA LEU A 79 -8.49 13.22 -4.98
C LEU A 79 -9.22 11.90 -4.72
N ARG A 80 -9.63 11.22 -5.80
CA ARG A 80 -10.29 9.92 -5.70
C ARG A 80 -9.39 8.83 -5.11
N VAL A 81 -8.08 8.89 -5.36
CA VAL A 81 -7.11 8.00 -4.70
C VAL A 81 -7.06 8.26 -3.19
N ARG A 82 -6.98 9.53 -2.78
CA ARG A 82 -6.96 9.92 -1.35
C ARG A 82 -8.24 9.53 -0.65
N GLU A 83 -9.40 9.74 -1.26
CA GLU A 83 -10.70 9.34 -0.71
C GLU A 83 -10.77 7.84 -0.47
N ARG A 84 -10.29 7.03 -1.44
CA ARG A 84 -10.26 5.58 -1.30
C ARG A 84 -9.27 5.11 -0.24
N ASP A 85 -8.08 5.70 -0.18
CA ASP A 85 -7.09 5.41 0.87
C ASP A 85 -7.64 5.78 2.26
N ALA A 86 -8.26 6.96 2.40
CA ALA A 86 -8.91 7.39 3.63
C ALA A 86 -10.05 6.45 4.04
N SER A 87 -10.87 6.03 3.08
CA SER A 87 -11.94 5.04 3.30
C SER A 87 -11.38 3.68 3.74
N GLY A 88 -10.27 3.23 3.14
CA GLY A 88 -9.58 2.01 3.52
C GLY A 88 -9.01 2.07 4.94
N LYS A 89 -8.43 3.22 5.31
CA LYS A 89 -7.94 3.49 6.66
C LYS A 89 -9.08 3.51 7.68
N ALA A 90 -10.18 4.19 7.39
CA ALA A 90 -11.36 4.25 8.26
C ALA A 90 -11.98 2.86 8.50
N LYS A 91 -12.10 2.03 7.46
CA LYS A 91 -12.57 0.63 7.61
C LYS A 91 -11.64 -0.20 8.49
N SER A 92 -10.33 -0.04 8.30
CA SER A 92 -9.32 -0.76 9.10
C SER A 92 -9.37 -0.33 10.57
N GLU A 93 -9.58 0.96 10.82
CA GLU A 93 -9.78 1.53 12.15
C GLU A 93 -11.08 1.01 12.80
N GLU A 94 -12.18 0.93 12.06
CA GLU A 94 -13.44 0.40 12.55
C GLU A 94 -13.32 -1.08 12.95
N SER A 95 -12.69 -1.90 12.10
CA SER A 95 -12.41 -3.31 12.40
C SER A 95 -11.53 -3.46 13.65
N PHE A 96 -10.49 -2.64 13.78
CA PHE A 96 -9.64 -2.62 14.97
C PHE A 96 -10.43 -2.25 16.23
N ARG A 97 -11.24 -1.18 16.17
CA ARG A 97 -12.09 -0.72 17.28
C ARG A 97 -13.07 -1.81 17.73
N LYS A 98 -13.70 -2.52 16.79
CA LYS A 98 -14.60 -3.65 17.08
C LYS A 98 -13.86 -4.78 17.80
N ASN A 99 -12.67 -5.17 17.33
CA ASN A 99 -11.86 -6.20 17.98
C ASN A 99 -11.43 -5.81 19.40
N THR A 100 -10.96 -4.57 19.62
CA THR A 100 -10.55 -4.12 20.98
C THR A 100 -11.70 -4.10 21.99
N VAL A 101 -12.94 -3.90 21.54
CA VAL A 101 -14.13 -3.96 22.40
C VAL A 101 -14.49 -5.42 22.70
N GLN A 102 -14.38 -6.32 21.71
CA GLN A 102 -14.65 -7.75 21.88
C GLN A 102 -13.67 -8.42 22.86
N ASP A 103 -12.37 -8.08 22.78
CA ASP A 103 -11.34 -8.63 23.67
C ASP A 103 -11.56 -8.18 25.14
N ARG A 104 -12.08 -6.97 25.35
CA ARG A 104 -12.43 -6.47 26.69
C ARG A 104 -13.68 -7.10 27.30
N CYS A 105 -14.60 -7.61 26.48
CA CYS A 105 -15.80 -8.31 26.96
C CYS A 105 -15.57 -9.82 27.22
N ARG A 106 -14.37 -10.35 26.92
CA ARG A 106 -14.01 -11.77 27.12
C ARG A 106 -13.13 -12.02 28.36
N SER A 107 -12.83 -10.99 29.16
CA SER A 107 -12.17 -11.06 30.47
C SER A 107 -13.16 -10.77 31.58
#